data_AF-A0A7K1KZQ8-F1
#
_entry.id   AF-A0A7K1KZQ8-F1
#
_cell.length_a   1.000
_cell.length_b   1.000
_cell.length_c   1.000
_cell.angle_alpha   90.00
_cell.angle_beta   90.00
_cell.angle_gamma   90.00
#
_symmetry.space_group_name_H-M   'P 1'
#
loop_
_entity.id
_entity.type
_entity.pdbx_description
1 polymer ?
#
loop_
_entity_poly.entity_id
_entity_poly.type
_entity_poly.pdbx_seq_one_letter_code
_entity_poly.pdbx_strand_id
1 'polypeptide(L)'
;MFVGRPFGVPVYVSPSWFLVAVLVTVMFEGQANDVIDRPASYAVAFAYALLLYGSVFVHELSHAVTARVLGLPVRSVTLHILGGETSIEREAPTPGREFLIAFAGPLVNLVLAGLGLFAHAVLTLPDVALLLLEALTFANLLVGVFNLLPGLPLDGGRLVRAAVWKATGRSRSGAIVAGWIGRGVAIACLITGAFLATYRTDGESGGGGGFGWLALLWSALVASFIWVGATQAIRAERVRDRIPLLSARRLARRATLVTADVPLAEAIRRAHEDHAGALVIVDHDGVPRGLVSEKAVTATPPHRRPWVSAGDLSRGLDEARTLPADITGEALVTALRRAPSSEYLLVEPDGRVYGVLAVSDVDRAFTGV
;
A
#
# COMPACT_ATOMS: atom_id res chain seq x y z
N MET A 1 -10.37 2.07 -14.62
CA MET A 1 -10.44 1.92 -16.09
C MET A 1 -9.01 1.93 -16.63
N PHE A 2 -8.63 0.97 -17.48
CA PHE A 2 -7.32 0.98 -18.15
C PHE A 2 -7.30 2.05 -19.24
N VAL A 3 -6.25 2.86 -19.28
CA VAL A 3 -6.13 3.98 -20.23
C VAL A 3 -5.05 3.73 -21.28
N GLY A 4 -3.92 3.12 -20.90
CA GLY A 4 -2.83 2.87 -21.84
C GLY A 4 -1.54 2.35 -21.18
N ARG A 5 -0.47 2.24 -21.98
CA ARG A 5 0.87 1.80 -21.55
C ARG A 5 1.99 2.77 -21.96
N PRO A 6 1.98 4.03 -21.49
CA PRO A 6 3.10 4.95 -21.73
C PRO A 6 4.38 4.36 -21.14
N PHE A 7 5.46 4.36 -21.94
CA PHE A 7 6.78 3.81 -21.57
C PHE A 7 6.75 2.35 -21.05
N GLY A 8 5.73 1.59 -21.45
CA GLY A 8 5.52 0.20 -21.04
C GLY A 8 4.90 0.04 -19.64
N VAL A 9 4.44 1.11 -19.00
CA VAL A 9 3.81 1.07 -17.67
C VAL A 9 2.29 1.11 -17.79
N PRO A 10 1.54 0.11 -17.29
CA PRO A 10 0.07 0.14 -17.33
C PRO A 10 -0.50 1.29 -16.50
N VAL A 11 -1.34 2.13 -17.13
CA VAL A 11 -2.00 3.26 -16.48
C VAL A 11 -3.49 2.99 -16.28
N TYR A 12 -3.96 3.24 -15.07
CA TYR A 12 -5.36 3.11 -14.68
C TYR A 12 -5.90 4.44 -14.12
N VAL A 13 -7.14 4.76 -14.46
CA VAL A 13 -7.88 5.89 -13.87
C VAL A 13 -9.06 5.35 -13.08
N SER A 14 -9.17 5.74 -11.82
CA SER A 14 -10.30 5.41 -10.96
C SER A 14 -11.53 6.25 -11.34
N PRO A 15 -12.77 5.72 -11.24
CA PRO A 15 -13.99 6.51 -11.46
C PRO A 15 -14.09 7.75 -10.57
N SER A 16 -13.43 7.75 -9.41
CA SER A 16 -13.37 8.91 -8.51
C SER A 16 -12.67 10.13 -9.12
N TRP A 17 -11.97 9.96 -10.25
CA TRP A 17 -11.41 11.05 -11.04
C TRP A 17 -12.47 12.06 -11.48
N PHE A 18 -13.63 11.60 -11.97
CA PHE A 18 -14.68 12.49 -12.46
C PHE A 18 -15.17 13.44 -11.36
N LEU A 19 -15.22 12.96 -10.11
CA LEU A 19 -15.60 13.79 -8.96
C LEU A 19 -14.59 14.92 -8.71
N VAL A 20 -13.29 14.63 -8.80
CA VAL A 20 -12.25 15.66 -8.69
C VAL A 20 -12.32 16.64 -9.83
N ALA A 21 -12.50 16.17 -11.06
CA ALA A 21 -12.60 17.03 -12.23
C ALA A 21 -13.76 18.03 -12.07
N VAL A 22 -14.93 17.56 -11.63
CA VAL A 22 -16.09 18.42 -11.32
C VAL A 22 -15.77 19.40 -10.19
N LEU A 23 -15.18 18.93 -9.08
CA LEU A 23 -14.83 19.77 -7.95
C LEU A 23 -13.86 20.90 -8.33
N VAL A 24 -12.77 20.57 -9.03
CA VAL A 24 -11.78 21.54 -9.51
C VAL A 24 -12.43 22.52 -10.49
N THR A 25 -13.28 22.02 -11.39
CA THR A 25 -14.01 22.88 -12.35
C THR A 25 -14.88 23.89 -11.60
N VAL A 26 -15.66 23.46 -10.61
CA VAL A 26 -16.53 24.35 -9.82
C VAL A 26 -15.72 25.34 -8.99
N MET A 27 -14.60 24.90 -8.40
CA MET A 27 -13.75 25.79 -7.60
C MET A 27 -12.99 26.83 -8.45
N PHE A 28 -12.57 26.47 -9.66
CA PHE A 28 -11.82 27.34 -10.56
C PHE A 28 -12.72 28.22 -11.45
N GLU A 29 -14.00 27.87 -11.59
CA GLU A 29 -14.92 28.62 -12.47
C GLU A 29 -15.04 30.09 -12.08
N GLY A 30 -15.01 30.43 -10.79
CA GLY A 30 -15.05 31.82 -10.35
C GLY A 30 -13.88 32.64 -10.90
N GLN A 31 -12.67 32.08 -10.86
CA GLN A 31 -11.47 32.72 -11.40
C GLN A 31 -11.49 32.77 -12.94
N ALA A 32 -12.04 31.74 -13.58
CA ALA A 32 -12.22 31.75 -15.03
C ALA A 32 -13.26 32.78 -15.48
N ASN A 33 -14.31 33.03 -14.69
CA ASN A 33 -15.37 33.96 -15.04
C ASN A 33 -14.92 35.42 -15.02
N ASP A 34 -13.89 35.76 -14.24
CA ASP A 34 -13.27 37.10 -14.25
C ASP A 34 -12.59 37.43 -15.60
N VAL A 35 -12.27 36.41 -16.40
CA VAL A 35 -11.57 36.55 -17.69
C VAL A 35 -12.49 36.25 -18.88
N ILE A 36 -13.41 35.30 -18.74
CA ILE A 36 -14.33 34.92 -19.82
C ILE A 36 -15.74 34.65 -19.30
N ASP A 37 -16.75 35.17 -20.00
CA ASP A 37 -18.15 35.03 -19.59
C ASP A 37 -18.66 33.58 -19.62
N ARG A 38 -19.68 33.34 -18.80
CA ARG A 38 -20.46 32.09 -18.88
C ARG A 38 -21.18 31.99 -20.24
N PRO A 39 -21.26 30.79 -20.83
CA PRO A 39 -20.88 29.48 -20.27
C PRO A 39 -19.43 29.07 -20.55
N ALA A 40 -18.63 29.88 -21.25
CA ALA A 40 -17.29 29.50 -21.67
C ALA A 40 -16.29 29.38 -20.48
N SER A 41 -16.53 30.08 -19.38
CA SER A 41 -15.78 29.93 -18.11
C SER A 41 -15.71 28.48 -17.64
N TYR A 42 -16.80 27.71 -17.76
CA TYR A 42 -16.84 26.29 -17.39
C TYR A 42 -15.92 25.44 -18.26
N ALA A 43 -15.80 25.76 -19.56
CA ALA A 43 -14.90 25.04 -20.46
C ALA A 43 -13.44 25.32 -20.11
N VAL A 44 -13.10 26.57 -19.77
CA VAL A 44 -11.75 26.96 -19.32
C VAL A 44 -11.42 26.30 -17.97
N ALA A 45 -12.34 26.30 -17.02
CA ALA A 45 -12.14 25.66 -15.73
C ALA A 45 -12.01 24.13 -15.84
N PHE A 46 -12.77 23.51 -16.74
CA PHE A 46 -12.61 22.09 -17.04
C PHE A 46 -11.26 21.82 -17.72
N ALA A 47 -10.81 22.67 -18.66
CA ALA A 47 -9.49 22.56 -19.27
C ALA A 47 -8.38 22.66 -18.21
N TYR A 48 -8.50 23.57 -17.24
CA TYR A 48 -7.58 23.64 -16.10
C TYR A 48 -7.57 22.34 -15.28
N ALA A 49 -8.74 21.76 -14.98
CA ALA A 49 -8.81 20.48 -14.28
C ALA A 49 -8.07 19.35 -15.03
N LEU A 50 -8.18 19.31 -16.36
CA LEU A 50 -7.44 18.36 -17.20
C LEU A 50 -5.93 18.61 -17.17
N LEU A 51 -5.50 19.88 -17.24
CA LEU A 51 -4.08 20.26 -17.17
C LEU A 51 -3.47 19.89 -15.82
N LEU A 52 -4.16 20.21 -14.72
CA LEU A 52 -3.75 19.86 -13.36
C LEU A 52 -3.59 18.33 -13.22
N TYR A 53 -4.55 17.57 -13.74
CA TYR A 53 -4.49 16.12 -13.69
C TYR A 53 -3.38 15.53 -14.57
N GLY A 54 -3.17 16.12 -15.76
CA GLY A 54 -2.02 15.80 -16.61
C GLY A 54 -0.71 16.05 -15.89
N SER A 55 -0.61 17.12 -15.10
CA SER A 55 0.55 17.43 -14.29
C SER A 55 0.83 16.39 -13.21
N VAL A 56 -0.20 15.98 -12.46
CA VAL A 56 -0.10 14.90 -11.46
C VAL A 56 0.26 13.57 -12.13
N PHE A 57 -0.28 13.31 -13.32
CA PHE A 57 0.09 12.13 -14.08
C PHE A 57 1.57 12.14 -14.49
N VAL A 58 2.08 13.27 -14.96
CA VAL A 58 3.51 13.41 -15.31
C VAL A 58 4.40 13.25 -14.07
N HIS A 59 3.98 13.77 -12.91
CA HIS A 59 4.63 13.54 -11.62
C HIS A 59 4.77 12.04 -11.31
N GLU A 60 3.66 11.28 -11.30
CA GLU A 60 3.69 9.84 -11.05
C GLU A 60 4.49 9.07 -12.10
N LEU A 61 4.32 9.45 -13.37
CA LEU A 61 5.04 8.82 -14.47
C LEU A 61 6.55 8.98 -14.30
N SER A 62 7.02 10.10 -13.75
CA SER A 62 8.45 10.31 -13.48
C SER A 62 9.01 9.31 -12.46
N HIS A 63 8.24 8.97 -11.41
CA HIS A 63 8.62 7.92 -10.46
C HIS A 63 8.70 6.56 -11.15
N ALA A 64 7.68 6.24 -11.94
CA ALA A 64 7.60 4.97 -12.67
C ALA A 64 8.75 4.82 -13.67
N VAL A 65 9.04 5.85 -14.46
CA VAL A 65 10.13 5.88 -15.43
C VAL A 65 11.48 5.77 -14.73
N THR A 66 11.70 6.52 -13.65
CA THR A 66 12.95 6.46 -12.87
C THR A 66 13.15 5.07 -12.26
N ALA A 67 12.11 4.46 -11.69
CA ALA A 67 12.16 3.10 -11.16
C ALA A 67 12.53 2.07 -12.25
N ARG A 68 11.93 2.20 -13.45
CA ARG A 68 12.21 1.33 -14.60
C ARG A 68 13.65 1.47 -15.08
N VAL A 69 14.16 2.69 -15.20
CA VAL A 69 15.56 2.97 -15.56
C VAL A 69 16.53 2.36 -14.55
N LEU A 70 16.16 2.33 -13.27
CA LEU A 70 16.93 1.70 -12.19
C LEU A 70 16.72 0.17 -12.08
N GLY A 71 16.00 -0.44 -13.02
CA GLY A 71 15.78 -1.89 -13.10
C GLY A 71 14.72 -2.44 -12.15
N LEU A 72 13.85 -1.58 -11.61
CA LEU A 72 12.75 -2.00 -10.73
C LEU A 72 11.47 -2.26 -11.54
N PRO A 73 10.80 -3.40 -11.34
CA PRO A 73 9.53 -3.71 -11.99
C PRO A 73 8.42 -2.81 -11.43
N VAL A 74 7.75 -2.09 -12.33
CA VAL A 74 6.60 -1.25 -12.02
C VAL A 74 5.35 -1.97 -12.49
N ARG A 75 4.41 -2.21 -11.57
CA ARG A 75 3.18 -2.94 -11.82
C ARG A 75 2.14 -2.08 -12.52
N SER A 76 1.94 -0.87 -12.03
CA SER A 76 0.93 0.06 -12.55
C SER A 76 1.08 1.46 -11.98
N VAL A 77 0.60 2.47 -12.72
CA VAL A 77 0.31 3.81 -12.21
C VAL A 77 -1.20 3.97 -12.17
N THR A 78 -1.75 4.28 -11.01
CA THR A 78 -3.20 4.45 -10.82
C THR A 78 -3.49 5.86 -10.35
N LEU A 79 -4.37 6.56 -11.05
CA LEU A 79 -4.80 7.90 -10.65
C LEU A 79 -6.17 7.84 -9.97
N HIS A 80 -6.32 8.51 -8.83
CA HIS A 80 -7.51 8.51 -7.97
C HIS A 80 -7.78 9.91 -7.36
N ILE A 81 -8.77 9.99 -6.47
CA ILE A 81 -9.22 11.26 -5.86
C ILE A 81 -8.17 11.99 -5.02
N LEU A 82 -7.19 11.26 -4.47
CA LEU A 82 -6.15 11.82 -3.59
C LEU A 82 -4.83 12.10 -4.33
N GLY A 83 -4.82 11.95 -5.67
CA GLY A 83 -3.62 12.07 -6.49
C GLY A 83 -3.39 10.82 -7.34
N GLY A 84 -2.14 10.42 -7.50
CA GLY A 84 -1.79 9.16 -8.12
C GLY A 84 -0.96 8.28 -7.21
N GLU A 85 -0.91 6.99 -7.55
CA GLU A 85 -0.10 6.00 -6.87
C GLU A 85 0.67 5.19 -7.91
N THR A 86 1.99 5.17 -7.74
CA THR A 86 2.90 4.32 -8.50
C THR A 86 3.19 3.02 -7.76
N SER A 87 2.66 1.91 -8.24
CA SER A 87 2.88 0.58 -7.65
C SER A 87 4.17 -0.05 -8.19
N ILE A 88 5.18 -0.14 -7.33
CA ILE A 88 6.47 -0.78 -7.61
C ILE A 88 6.50 -2.13 -6.87
N GLU A 89 6.78 -3.23 -7.57
CA GLU A 89 6.64 -4.58 -6.98
C GLU A 89 7.69 -4.89 -5.91
N ARG A 90 8.86 -4.24 -6.01
CA ARG A 90 9.99 -4.46 -5.11
C ARG A 90 10.52 -3.13 -4.61
N GLU A 91 10.94 -3.10 -3.36
CA GLU A 91 11.62 -1.92 -2.83
C GLU A 91 12.97 -1.67 -3.52
N ALA A 92 13.40 -0.41 -3.48
CA ALA A 92 14.71 -0.02 -3.96
C ALA A 92 15.80 -0.73 -3.13
N PRO A 93 16.80 -1.38 -3.77
CA PRO A 93 17.82 -2.15 -3.06
C PRO A 93 18.87 -1.29 -2.35
N THR A 94 18.91 0.02 -2.63
CA THR A 94 19.88 0.95 -2.04
C THR A 94 19.21 2.27 -1.70
N PRO A 95 19.68 2.99 -0.67
CA PRO A 95 19.13 4.29 -0.29
C PRO A 95 19.27 5.31 -1.43
N GLY A 96 20.34 5.26 -2.23
CA GLY A 96 20.51 6.14 -3.38
C GLY A 96 19.44 5.96 -4.45
N ARG A 97 19.08 4.71 -4.77
CA ARG A 97 18.00 4.44 -5.73
C ARG A 97 16.64 4.90 -5.21
N GLU A 98 16.39 4.70 -3.91
CA GLU A 98 15.16 5.22 -3.29
C GLU A 98 15.07 6.74 -3.37
N PHE A 99 16.16 7.43 -3.04
CA PHE A 99 16.24 8.88 -3.11
C PHE A 99 15.95 9.39 -4.53
N LEU A 100 16.60 8.81 -5.55
CA LEU A 100 16.41 9.21 -6.94
C LEU A 100 14.95 9.03 -7.39
N ILE A 101 14.33 7.90 -7.03
CA ILE A 101 12.93 7.64 -7.37
C ILE A 101 12.03 8.66 -6.69
N ALA A 102 12.16 8.86 -5.37
CA ALA A 102 11.33 9.80 -4.63
C ALA A 102 11.53 11.26 -5.07
N PHE A 103 12.74 11.64 -5.48
CA PHE A 103 13.03 13.00 -5.91
C PHE A 103 12.51 13.31 -7.33
N ALA A 104 12.30 12.29 -8.16
CA ALA A 104 11.91 12.46 -9.57
C ALA A 104 10.60 13.26 -9.73
N GLY A 105 9.56 12.91 -8.97
CA GLY A 105 8.25 13.59 -9.01
C GLY A 105 8.35 15.07 -8.69
N PRO A 106 8.81 15.44 -7.48
CA PRO A 106 8.96 16.83 -7.10
C PRO A 106 9.87 17.62 -8.05
N LEU A 107 10.97 17.01 -8.53
CA LEU A 107 11.85 17.67 -9.49
C LEU A 107 11.12 18.01 -10.79
N VAL A 108 10.31 17.09 -11.34
CA VAL A 108 9.55 17.36 -12.56
C VAL A 108 8.53 18.48 -12.35
N ASN A 109 7.82 18.50 -11.21
CA ASN A 109 6.91 19.61 -10.88
C ASN A 109 7.64 20.95 -10.79
N LEU A 110 8.80 21.00 -10.13
CA LEU A 110 9.60 22.22 -10.02
C LEU A 110 10.12 22.69 -11.39
N VAL A 111 10.52 21.75 -12.26
CA VAL A 111 10.91 22.07 -13.64
C VAL A 111 9.73 22.62 -14.43
N LEU A 112 8.55 22.00 -14.33
CA LEU A 112 7.33 22.50 -14.99
C LEU A 112 6.95 23.90 -14.49
N ALA A 113 7.06 24.15 -13.19
CA ALA A 113 6.84 25.48 -12.63
C ALA A 113 7.88 26.50 -13.14
N GLY A 114 9.17 26.13 -13.18
CA GLY A 114 10.23 26.99 -13.72
C GLY A 114 10.03 27.33 -15.20
N LEU A 115 9.61 26.36 -16.01
CA LEU A 115 9.25 26.57 -17.42
C LEU A 115 8.03 27.46 -17.56
N GLY A 116 7.03 27.31 -16.68
CA GLY A 116 5.85 28.16 -16.66
C GLY A 116 6.18 29.63 -16.32
N LEU A 117 7.03 29.86 -15.33
CA LEU A 117 7.55 31.19 -14.99
C LEU A 117 8.34 31.81 -16.14
N PHE A 118 9.20 31.01 -16.80
CA PHE A 118 9.95 31.45 -17.97
C PHE A 118 9.02 31.82 -19.13
N ALA A 119 8.01 31.00 -19.42
CA ALA A 119 7.02 31.27 -20.45
C ALA A 119 6.22 32.55 -20.16
N HIS A 120 5.81 32.76 -18.89
CA HIS A 120 5.12 33.98 -18.48
C HIS A 120 5.98 35.24 -18.70
N ALA A 121 7.30 35.16 -18.44
CA ALA A 121 8.19 36.30 -18.60
C ALA A 121 8.53 36.66 -20.06
N VAL A 122 8.43 35.70 -20.99
CA VAL A 122 8.93 35.87 -22.38
C VAL A 122 7.80 35.88 -23.41
N LEU A 123 6.65 35.27 -23.11
CA LEU A 123 5.54 35.17 -24.04
C LEU A 123 4.43 36.14 -23.66
N THR A 124 3.93 36.87 -24.65
CA THR A 124 2.67 37.61 -24.55
C THR A 124 1.52 36.67 -24.92
N LEU A 125 0.76 36.22 -23.93
CA LEU A 125 -0.36 35.31 -24.11
C LEU A 125 -1.70 36.04 -23.98
N PRO A 126 -2.76 35.60 -24.68
CA PRO A 126 -4.12 36.04 -24.41
C PRO A 126 -4.54 35.72 -22.97
N ASP A 127 -5.47 36.50 -22.42
CA ASP A 127 -5.84 36.45 -21.00
C ASP A 127 -6.20 35.04 -20.50
N VAL A 128 -6.98 34.27 -21.26
CA VAL A 128 -7.34 32.88 -20.90
C VAL A 128 -6.12 31.97 -20.84
N ALA A 129 -5.20 32.10 -21.81
CA ALA A 129 -3.99 31.28 -21.85
C ALA A 129 -3.02 31.67 -20.73
N LEU A 130 -2.94 32.96 -20.42
CA LEU A 130 -2.16 33.48 -19.30
C LEU A 130 -2.69 32.96 -17.96
N LEU A 131 -4.01 33.02 -17.72
CA LEU A 131 -4.66 32.48 -16.52
C LEU A 131 -4.34 30.98 -16.33
N LEU A 132 -4.48 30.18 -17.39
CA LEU A 132 -4.19 28.74 -17.32
C LEU A 132 -2.70 28.47 -17.06
N LEU A 133 -1.80 29.24 -17.67
CA LEU A 133 -0.36 29.11 -17.46
C LEU A 133 0.01 29.44 -16.01
N GLU A 134 -0.49 30.55 -15.47
CA GLU A 134 -0.22 30.99 -14.10
C GLU A 134 -0.77 29.99 -13.08
N ALA A 135 -2.02 29.56 -13.26
CA ALA A 135 -2.64 28.58 -12.39
C ALA A 135 -1.89 27.24 -12.40
N LEU A 136 -1.51 26.75 -13.59
CA LEU A 136 -0.75 25.49 -13.73
C LEU A 136 0.67 25.61 -13.15
N THR A 137 1.31 26.77 -13.31
CA THR A 137 2.64 27.08 -12.76
C THR A 137 2.60 27.06 -11.24
N PHE A 138 1.64 27.77 -10.65
CA PHE A 138 1.43 27.81 -9.21
C PHE A 138 1.10 26.42 -8.65
N ALA A 139 0.21 25.68 -9.31
CA ALA A 139 -0.14 24.32 -8.88
C ALA A 139 1.07 23.39 -8.91
N ASN A 140 1.90 23.45 -9.96
CA ASN A 140 3.13 22.65 -10.04
C ASN A 140 4.12 23.00 -8.93
N LEU A 141 4.35 24.29 -8.69
CA LEU A 141 5.21 24.74 -7.61
C LEU A 141 4.71 24.24 -6.26
N LEU A 142 3.42 24.40 -6.00
CA LEU A 142 2.78 23.96 -4.76
C LEU A 142 2.89 22.45 -4.56
N VAL A 143 2.54 21.65 -5.58
CA VAL A 143 2.63 20.18 -5.52
C VAL A 143 4.07 19.71 -5.35
N GLY A 144 5.03 20.35 -6.03
CA GLY A 144 6.46 20.03 -5.91
C GLY A 144 7.00 20.33 -4.51
N VAL A 145 6.73 21.52 -3.97
CA VAL A 145 7.16 21.92 -2.63
C VAL A 145 6.46 21.08 -1.55
N PHE A 146 5.15 20.87 -1.67
CA PHE A 146 4.38 20.09 -0.72
C PHE A 146 4.87 18.64 -0.66
N ASN A 147 5.15 18.01 -1.81
CA ASN A 147 5.72 16.67 -1.83
C ASN A 147 7.16 16.61 -1.33
N LEU A 148 7.91 17.71 -1.24
CA LEU A 148 9.22 17.74 -0.60
C LEU A 148 9.17 17.89 0.93
N LEU A 149 7.99 18.11 1.53
CA LEU A 149 7.87 18.20 2.97
C LEU A 149 8.41 16.92 3.64
N PRO A 150 9.19 17.06 4.72
CA PRO A 150 9.83 15.93 5.36
C PRO A 150 8.78 15.13 6.12
N GLY A 151 8.38 13.97 5.62
CA GLY A 151 7.47 13.08 6.34
C GLY A 151 6.64 12.19 5.44
N LEU A 152 6.44 10.93 5.84
CA LEU A 152 5.56 10.02 5.10
C LEU A 152 4.09 10.46 5.28
N PRO A 153 3.22 10.27 4.27
CA PRO A 153 3.42 9.51 3.02
C PRO A 153 4.04 10.30 1.85
N LEU A 154 4.44 11.56 2.05
CA LEU A 154 4.97 12.43 0.99
C LEU A 154 6.34 11.95 0.50
N ASP A 155 6.73 12.36 -0.71
CA ASP A 155 8.03 11.98 -1.29
C ASP A 155 9.22 12.45 -0.46
N GLY A 156 9.14 13.62 0.16
CA GLY A 156 10.13 14.16 1.07
C GLY A 156 10.32 13.26 2.30
N GLY A 157 9.27 12.57 2.73
CA GLY A 157 9.36 11.47 3.70
C GLY A 157 10.22 10.31 3.21
N ARG A 158 10.11 9.94 1.94
CA ARG A 158 10.95 8.90 1.33
C ARG A 158 12.40 9.38 1.15
N LEU A 159 12.62 10.68 0.89
CA LEU A 159 13.97 11.26 0.90
C LEU A 159 14.60 11.18 2.30
N VAL A 160 13.85 11.51 3.34
CA VAL A 160 14.28 11.34 4.74
C VAL A 160 14.56 9.87 5.05
N ARG A 161 13.66 8.96 4.65
CA ARG A 161 13.84 7.51 4.82
C ARG A 161 15.15 7.04 4.18
N ALA A 162 15.42 7.45 2.95
CA ALA A 162 16.67 7.14 2.24
C ALA A 162 17.91 7.73 2.94
N ALA A 163 17.84 8.98 3.42
CA ALA A 163 18.95 9.64 4.12
C ALA A 163 19.29 8.95 5.45
N VAL A 164 18.27 8.66 6.27
CA VAL A 164 18.44 7.96 7.54
C VAL A 164 18.88 6.51 7.30
N TRP A 165 18.37 5.84 6.26
CA TRP A 165 18.86 4.53 5.87
C TRP A 165 20.35 4.56 5.52
N LYS A 166 20.80 5.53 4.71
CA LYS A 166 22.22 5.70 4.38
C LYS A 166 23.09 5.91 5.63
N ALA A 167 22.60 6.70 6.59
CA ALA A 167 23.31 6.98 7.83
C ALA A 167 23.36 5.79 8.81
N THR A 168 22.27 5.03 8.92
CA THR A 168 22.13 3.94 9.92
C THR A 168 22.44 2.55 9.37
N GLY A 169 22.52 2.39 8.05
CA GLY A 169 22.60 1.10 7.37
C GLY A 169 21.31 0.26 7.44
N ARG A 170 20.24 0.77 8.07
CA ARG A 170 18.99 0.04 8.31
C ARG A 170 17.79 0.76 7.67
N SER A 171 17.21 0.19 6.61
CA SER A 171 16.06 0.76 5.89
C SER A 171 14.87 1.06 6.82
N ARG A 172 14.60 0.11 7.72
CA ARG A 172 13.59 0.21 8.79
C ARG A 172 13.70 1.49 9.62
N SER A 173 14.91 1.81 10.08
CA SER A 173 15.14 2.99 10.92
C SER A 173 14.75 4.26 10.16
N GLY A 174 15.04 4.31 8.86
CA GLY A 174 14.61 5.42 8.01
C GLY A 174 13.09 5.53 7.90
N ALA A 175 12.41 4.41 7.69
CA ALA A 175 10.95 4.40 7.54
C ALA A 175 10.23 4.84 8.82
N ILE A 176 10.69 4.36 9.99
CA ILE A 176 10.13 4.73 11.29
C ILE A 176 10.36 6.21 11.58
N VAL A 177 11.58 6.72 11.36
CA VAL A 177 11.90 8.15 11.57
C VAL A 177 11.07 9.02 10.65
N ALA A 178 11.02 8.71 9.35
CA ALA A 178 10.23 9.47 8.38
C ALA A 178 8.72 9.44 8.70
N GLY A 179 8.20 8.33 9.21
CA GLY A 179 6.82 8.25 9.70
C GLY A 179 6.56 9.15 10.90
N TRP A 180 7.47 9.20 11.88
CA TRP A 180 7.33 10.10 13.03
C TRP A 180 7.42 11.58 12.64
N ILE A 181 8.33 11.93 11.73
CA ILE A 181 8.42 13.29 11.21
C ILE A 181 7.12 13.65 10.47
N GLY A 182 6.55 12.74 9.68
CA GLY A 182 5.23 12.92 9.06
C GLY A 182 4.12 13.23 10.07
N ARG A 183 4.08 12.54 11.22
CA ARG A 183 3.13 12.87 12.31
C ARG A 183 3.39 14.25 12.89
N GLY A 184 4.65 14.66 13.02
CA GLY A 184 5.02 16.02 13.40
C GLY A 184 4.52 17.07 12.41
N VAL A 185 4.71 16.84 11.11
CA VAL A 185 4.21 17.71 10.03
C VAL A 185 2.69 17.80 10.04
N ALA A 186 1.99 16.69 10.25
CA ALA A 186 0.52 16.68 10.38
C ALA A 186 0.04 17.58 11.53
N ILE A 187 0.69 17.50 12.70
CA ILE A 187 0.39 18.36 13.86
C ILE A 187 0.69 19.82 13.54
N ALA A 188 1.85 20.11 12.93
CA ALA A 188 2.23 21.48 12.56
C ALA A 188 1.23 22.09 11.55
N CYS A 189 0.76 21.30 10.58
CA CYS A 189 -0.28 21.71 9.62
C CYS A 189 -1.58 22.07 10.33
N LEU A 190 -2.04 21.23 11.28
CA LEU A 190 -3.25 21.50 12.05
C LEU A 190 -3.13 22.75 12.93
N ILE A 191 -2.00 22.93 13.61
CA ILE A 191 -1.73 24.12 14.43
C ILE A 191 -1.71 25.38 13.56
N THR A 192 -1.06 25.32 12.40
CA THR A 192 -1.00 26.45 11.45
C THR A 192 -2.40 26.81 10.96
N GLY A 193 -3.23 25.81 10.59
CA GLY A 193 -4.62 26.03 10.21
C GLY A 193 -5.47 26.64 11.32
N ALA A 194 -5.32 26.15 12.56
CA ALA A 194 -6.02 26.70 13.72
C ALA A 194 -5.58 28.14 14.02
N PHE A 195 -4.28 28.43 13.94
CA PHE A 195 -3.75 29.76 14.10
C PHE A 195 -4.28 30.71 13.04
N LEU A 196 -4.23 30.33 11.76
CA LEU A 196 -4.82 31.11 10.65
C LEU A 196 -6.32 31.35 10.83
N ALA A 197 -7.06 30.39 11.40
CA ALA A 197 -8.47 30.56 11.72
C ALA A 197 -8.71 31.58 12.85
N THR A 198 -7.72 31.82 13.73
CA THR A 198 -7.81 32.84 14.79
C THR A 198 -7.47 34.25 14.32
N TYR A 199 -6.73 34.42 13.21
CA TYR A 199 -6.59 35.72 12.57
C TYR A 199 -7.90 36.08 11.88
N ARG A 200 -8.77 36.78 12.60
CA ARG A 200 -9.83 37.58 11.98
C ARG A 200 -9.16 38.53 11.00
N THR A 201 -9.58 38.50 9.74
CA THR A 201 -9.47 39.67 8.86
C THR A 201 -10.39 40.74 9.43
N ASP A 202 -9.87 41.53 10.36
CA ASP A 202 -10.47 42.79 10.80
C ASP A 202 -10.33 43.78 9.63
N GLY A 203 -11.26 43.71 8.67
CA GLY A 203 -11.23 44.51 7.45
C GLY A 203 -12.55 44.45 6.71
N GLU A 204 -13.44 45.39 7.06
CA GLU A 204 -14.50 46.00 6.25
C GLU A 204 -14.90 45.30 4.94
N SER A 205 -15.79 44.32 5.04
CA SER A 205 -16.86 43.98 4.07
C SER A 205 -17.58 42.74 4.61
N GLY A 206 -18.91 42.78 4.68
CA GLY A 206 -19.80 41.80 5.33
C GLY A 206 -19.82 40.36 4.78
N GLY A 207 -18.66 39.72 4.59
CA GLY A 207 -18.51 38.29 4.22
C GLY A 207 -17.32 37.57 4.88
N GLY A 208 -16.56 38.25 5.74
CA GLY A 208 -15.24 37.82 6.25
C GLY A 208 -15.18 36.76 7.35
N GLY A 209 -16.21 35.91 7.49
CA GLY A 209 -16.16 34.73 8.37
C GLY A 209 -15.64 33.47 7.68
N GLY A 210 -15.58 33.47 6.33
CA GLY A 210 -15.46 32.26 5.50
C GLY A 210 -14.07 31.62 5.46
N PHE A 211 -13.02 32.44 5.38
CA PHE A 211 -11.68 31.95 5.03
C PHE A 211 -10.99 31.19 6.17
N GLY A 212 -11.18 31.64 7.42
CA GLY A 212 -10.56 31.02 8.59
C GLY A 212 -11.07 29.60 8.88
N TRP A 213 -12.39 29.38 8.86
CA TRP A 213 -12.95 28.03 9.05
C TRP A 213 -12.60 27.11 7.89
N LEU A 214 -12.53 27.64 6.66
CA LEU A 214 -12.15 26.88 5.48
C LEU A 214 -10.67 26.47 5.56
N ALA A 215 -9.79 27.37 6.00
CA ALA A 215 -8.38 27.07 6.26
C ALA A 215 -8.20 26.00 7.35
N LEU A 216 -8.98 26.06 8.43
CA LEU A 216 -8.99 25.03 9.48
C LEU A 216 -9.48 23.69 8.93
N LEU A 217 -10.58 23.67 8.16
CA LEU A 217 -11.13 22.47 7.56
C LEU A 217 -10.13 21.81 6.61
N TRP A 218 -9.52 22.59 5.71
CA TRP A 218 -8.49 22.09 4.78
C TRP A 218 -7.26 21.59 5.50
N SER A 219 -6.77 22.33 6.51
CA SER A 219 -5.61 21.90 7.30
C SER A 219 -5.90 20.62 8.06
N ALA A 220 -7.10 20.46 8.62
CA ALA A 220 -7.53 19.24 9.28
C ALA A 220 -7.62 18.06 8.30
N LEU A 221 -8.15 18.28 7.10
CA LEU A 221 -8.22 17.25 6.05
C LEU A 221 -6.80 16.80 5.65
N VAL A 222 -5.91 17.74 5.34
CA VAL A 222 -4.51 17.46 4.97
C VAL A 222 -3.76 16.77 6.10
N ALA A 223 -3.87 17.29 7.33
CA ALA A 223 -3.24 16.68 8.51
C ALA A 223 -3.74 15.25 8.75
N SER A 224 -5.04 14.98 8.56
CA SER A 224 -5.60 13.64 8.72
C SER A 224 -5.02 12.66 7.70
N PHE A 225 -4.85 13.09 6.45
CA PHE A 225 -4.26 12.27 5.39
C PHE A 225 -2.78 11.95 5.69
N ILE A 226 -1.99 12.96 6.06
CA ILE A 226 -0.58 12.77 6.43
C ILE A 226 -0.49 11.83 7.65
N TRP A 227 -1.33 12.02 8.66
CA TRP A 227 -1.33 11.20 9.87
C TRP A 227 -1.67 9.73 9.59
N VAL A 228 -2.71 9.48 8.80
CA VAL A 228 -3.12 8.12 8.40
C VAL A 228 -2.01 7.47 7.57
N GLY A 229 -1.47 8.18 6.57
CA GLY A 229 -0.39 7.67 5.74
C GLY A 229 0.89 7.36 6.53
N ALA A 230 1.30 8.25 7.43
CA ALA A 230 2.42 8.02 8.34
C ALA A 230 2.20 6.79 9.24
N THR A 231 0.98 6.64 9.77
CA THR A 231 0.61 5.50 10.62
C THR A 231 0.65 4.19 9.83
N GLN A 232 0.13 4.19 8.60
CA GLN A 232 0.17 3.03 7.71
C GLN A 232 1.60 2.64 7.37
N ALA A 233 2.47 3.62 7.06
CA ALA A 233 3.88 3.37 6.78
C ALA A 233 4.61 2.72 7.96
N ILE A 234 4.44 3.26 9.18
CA ILE A 234 5.05 2.68 10.39
C ILE A 234 4.53 1.25 10.64
N ARG A 235 3.23 1.01 10.45
CA ARG A 235 2.63 -0.33 10.62
C ARG A 235 3.15 -1.31 9.58
N ALA A 236 3.25 -0.90 8.32
CA ALA A 236 3.74 -1.74 7.23
C ALA A 236 5.16 -2.27 7.51
N GLU A 237 6.04 -1.41 8.03
CA GLU A 237 7.41 -1.80 8.40
C GLU A 237 7.44 -2.81 9.56
N ARG A 238 6.61 -2.62 10.58
CA ARG A 238 6.52 -3.57 11.71
C ARG A 238 6.01 -4.95 11.27
N VAL A 239 5.05 -4.96 10.35
CA VAL A 239 4.52 -6.21 9.79
C VAL A 239 5.62 -6.91 8.97
N ARG A 240 6.41 -6.14 8.22
CA ARG A 240 7.49 -6.67 7.41
C ARG A 240 8.64 -7.25 8.22
N ASP A 241 8.96 -6.69 9.39
CA ASP A 241 9.94 -7.27 10.33
C ASP A 241 9.61 -8.72 10.74
N ARG A 242 8.33 -9.08 10.72
CA ARG A 242 7.89 -10.42 11.12
C ARG A 242 8.02 -11.44 10.02
N ILE A 243 8.04 -11.02 8.75
CA ILE A 243 8.11 -11.94 7.60
C ILE A 243 9.36 -12.84 7.68
N PRO A 244 10.59 -12.32 7.85
CA PRO A 244 11.79 -13.17 7.93
C PRO A 244 11.80 -14.13 9.13
N LEU A 245 11.04 -13.81 10.19
CA LEU A 245 10.94 -14.64 11.38
C LEU A 245 9.99 -15.83 11.19
N LEU A 246 9.16 -15.81 10.14
CA LEU A 246 8.30 -16.94 9.81
C LEU A 246 9.15 -18.12 9.33
N SER A 247 9.04 -19.22 10.05
CA SER A 247 9.66 -20.49 9.71
C SER A 247 8.61 -21.58 9.81
N ALA A 248 8.37 -22.28 8.70
CA ALA A 248 7.42 -23.39 8.69
C ALA A 248 7.82 -24.43 9.73
N ARG A 249 9.12 -24.73 9.84
CA ARG A 249 9.67 -25.66 10.83
C ARG A 249 9.32 -25.31 12.28
N ARG A 250 9.39 -24.04 12.64
CA ARG A 250 9.11 -23.55 14.01
C ARG A 250 7.61 -23.47 14.32
N LEU A 251 6.79 -23.25 13.29
CA LEU A 251 5.33 -23.14 13.40
C LEU A 251 4.63 -24.47 13.14
N ALA A 252 5.37 -25.51 12.78
CA ALA A 252 4.83 -26.83 12.50
C ALA A 252 4.22 -27.44 13.75
N ARG A 253 3.00 -27.95 13.60
CA ARG A 253 2.42 -28.88 14.56
C ARG A 253 2.98 -30.26 14.29
N ARG A 254 3.37 -30.96 15.35
CA ARG A 254 3.62 -32.41 15.28
C ARG A 254 2.36 -33.10 14.77
N ALA A 255 2.56 -34.11 13.95
CA ALA A 255 1.46 -34.82 13.33
C ALA A 255 1.54 -36.32 13.62
N THR A 256 0.41 -36.89 14.03
CA THR A 256 0.26 -38.34 14.18
C THR A 256 -0.20 -38.93 12.86
N LEU A 257 0.44 -40.03 12.46
CA LEU A 257 0.15 -40.75 11.23
C LEU A 257 -0.91 -41.83 11.53
N VAL A 258 -2.01 -41.82 10.78
CA VAL A 258 -3.08 -42.82 10.88
C VAL A 258 -3.52 -43.28 9.50
N THR A 259 -4.04 -44.49 9.39
CA THR A 259 -4.65 -44.97 8.15
C THR A 259 -6.08 -44.42 8.02
N ALA A 260 -6.62 -44.41 6.79
CA ALA A 260 -7.91 -43.77 6.49
C ALA A 260 -9.10 -44.41 7.24
N ASP A 261 -9.01 -45.69 7.57
CA ASP A 261 -10.03 -46.51 8.22
C ASP A 261 -10.13 -46.30 9.74
N VAL A 262 -9.12 -45.68 10.36
CA VAL A 262 -9.10 -45.46 11.81
C VAL A 262 -10.27 -44.54 12.21
N PRO A 263 -11.10 -44.93 13.21
CA PRO A 263 -12.13 -44.06 13.74
C PRO A 263 -11.55 -42.75 14.27
N LEU A 264 -12.23 -41.63 14.01
CA LEU A 264 -11.75 -40.30 14.39
C LEU A 264 -11.49 -40.18 15.91
N ALA A 265 -12.32 -40.82 16.74
CA ALA A 265 -12.11 -40.84 18.20
C ALA A 265 -10.76 -41.48 18.58
N GLU A 266 -10.39 -42.57 17.92
CA GLU A 266 -9.13 -43.28 18.14
C GLU A 266 -7.95 -42.48 17.58
N ALA A 267 -8.09 -41.87 16.40
CA ALA A 267 -7.09 -40.98 15.84
C ALA A 267 -6.79 -39.79 16.76
N ILE A 268 -7.83 -39.16 17.34
CA ILE A 268 -7.68 -38.07 18.32
C ILE A 268 -6.99 -38.56 19.60
N ARG A 269 -7.36 -39.75 20.09
CA ARG A 269 -6.72 -40.34 21.28
C ARG A 269 -5.22 -40.53 21.06
N ARG A 270 -4.81 -41.11 19.92
CA ARG A 270 -3.39 -41.27 19.55
C ARG A 270 -2.68 -39.93 19.41
N ALA A 271 -3.30 -38.96 18.74
CA ALA A 271 -2.73 -37.62 18.65
C ALA A 271 -2.52 -36.96 20.03
N HIS A 272 -3.43 -37.19 20.98
CA HIS A 272 -3.28 -36.70 22.33
C HIS A 272 -2.10 -37.37 23.07
N GLU A 273 -1.95 -38.69 22.93
CA GLU A 273 -0.83 -39.46 23.50
C GLU A 273 0.52 -39.04 22.90
N ASP A 274 0.56 -38.81 21.59
CA ASP A 274 1.75 -38.36 20.86
C ASP A 274 2.05 -36.86 21.04
N HIS A 275 1.17 -36.13 21.74
CA HIS A 275 1.20 -34.67 21.86
C HIS A 275 1.24 -33.97 20.48
N ALA A 276 0.54 -34.55 19.51
CA ALA A 276 0.42 -34.06 18.15
C ALA A 276 -0.79 -33.13 17.99
N GLY A 277 -0.58 -32.01 17.29
CA GLY A 277 -1.61 -31.01 17.01
C GLY A 277 -2.29 -31.19 15.65
N ALA A 278 -1.94 -32.25 14.92
CA ALA A 278 -2.44 -32.53 13.57
C ALA A 278 -2.49 -34.05 13.28
N LEU A 279 -3.30 -34.42 12.28
CA LEU A 279 -3.47 -35.80 11.81
C LEU A 279 -3.17 -35.87 10.31
N VAL A 280 -2.33 -36.82 9.93
CA VAL A 280 -2.01 -37.11 8.52
C VAL A 280 -2.48 -38.53 8.19
N ILE A 281 -3.21 -38.65 7.09
CA ILE A 281 -3.59 -39.96 6.55
C ILE A 281 -2.40 -40.51 5.76
N VAL A 282 -1.96 -41.70 6.13
CA VAL A 282 -0.93 -42.48 5.44
C VAL A 282 -1.52 -43.77 4.88
N ASP A 283 -0.89 -44.32 3.85
CA ASP A 283 -1.15 -45.70 3.43
C ASP A 283 -0.39 -46.71 4.32
N HIS A 284 -0.52 -48.00 4.00
CA HIS A 284 0.13 -49.08 4.75
C HIS A 284 1.65 -49.06 4.63
N ASP A 285 2.20 -48.38 3.62
CA ASP A 285 3.65 -48.21 3.41
C ASP A 285 4.18 -46.93 4.09
N GLY A 286 3.32 -46.19 4.79
CA GLY A 286 3.67 -44.96 5.52
C GLY A 286 3.75 -43.72 4.64
N VAL A 287 3.31 -43.79 3.38
CA VAL A 287 3.31 -42.66 2.45
C VAL A 287 2.12 -41.75 2.75
N PRO A 288 2.32 -40.43 2.91
CA PRO A 288 1.24 -39.50 3.21
C PRO A 288 0.31 -39.34 2.00
N ARG A 289 -0.99 -39.58 2.22
CA ARG A 289 -2.06 -39.51 1.21
C ARG A 289 -3.04 -38.36 1.45
N GLY A 290 -3.21 -37.92 2.69
CA GLY A 290 -4.16 -36.86 3.01
C GLY A 290 -3.89 -36.12 4.31
N LEU A 291 -4.46 -34.93 4.44
CA LEU A 291 -4.48 -34.13 5.67
C LEU A 291 -5.88 -34.08 6.23
N VAL A 292 -6.03 -34.37 7.52
CA VAL A 292 -7.33 -34.23 8.20
C VAL A 292 -7.58 -32.76 8.53
N SER A 293 -8.74 -32.22 8.15
CA SER A 293 -9.05 -30.81 8.40
C SER A 293 -9.40 -30.58 9.87
N GLU A 294 -8.68 -29.67 10.54
CA GLU A 294 -8.94 -29.33 11.94
C GLU A 294 -10.38 -28.83 12.13
N LYS A 295 -10.84 -27.98 11.22
CA LYS A 295 -12.22 -27.46 11.24
C LYS A 295 -13.27 -28.57 11.18
N ALA A 296 -13.05 -29.58 10.35
CA ALA A 296 -13.97 -30.71 10.22
C ALA A 296 -13.99 -31.57 11.49
N VAL A 297 -12.83 -31.77 12.12
CA VAL A 297 -12.71 -32.48 13.40
C VAL A 297 -13.44 -31.73 14.52
N THR A 298 -13.23 -30.43 14.65
CA THR A 298 -13.89 -29.59 15.67
C THR A 298 -15.40 -29.53 15.46
N ALA A 299 -15.86 -29.46 14.21
CA ALA A 299 -17.28 -29.47 13.86
C ALA A 299 -17.98 -30.83 14.13
N THR A 300 -17.22 -31.92 14.25
CA THR A 300 -17.76 -33.25 14.51
C THR A 300 -18.06 -33.45 16.01
N PRO A 301 -19.34 -33.63 16.41
CA PRO A 301 -19.71 -33.81 17.81
C PRO A 301 -19.05 -35.04 18.45
N PRO A 302 -18.67 -35.01 19.75
CA PRO A 302 -17.95 -36.10 20.41
C PRO A 302 -18.58 -37.49 20.25
N HIS A 303 -19.91 -37.59 20.34
CA HIS A 303 -20.64 -38.85 20.21
C HIS A 303 -20.62 -39.45 18.79
N ARG A 304 -20.33 -38.65 17.74
CA ARG A 304 -20.20 -39.12 16.36
C ARG A 304 -18.78 -39.57 16.00
N ARG A 305 -17.76 -39.08 16.71
CA ARG A 305 -16.34 -39.35 16.42
C ARG A 305 -15.96 -40.85 16.38
N PRO A 306 -16.59 -41.76 17.14
CA PRO A 306 -16.32 -43.19 17.01
C PRO A 306 -16.83 -43.82 15.71
N TRP A 307 -17.76 -43.16 15.02
CA TRP A 307 -18.48 -43.70 13.85
C TRP A 307 -18.09 -43.04 12.53
N VAL A 308 -17.16 -42.08 12.57
CA VAL A 308 -16.64 -41.36 11.41
C VAL A 308 -15.17 -41.75 11.26
N SER A 309 -14.75 -42.12 10.06
CA SER A 309 -13.34 -42.45 9.80
C SER A 309 -12.51 -41.18 9.68
N ALA A 310 -11.22 -41.24 10.03
CA ALA A 310 -10.30 -40.12 9.83
C ALA A 310 -10.18 -39.76 8.34
N GLY A 311 -10.30 -40.76 7.45
CA GLY A 311 -10.31 -40.59 6.00
C GLY A 311 -11.46 -39.72 5.49
N ASP A 312 -12.67 -39.85 6.06
CA ASP A 312 -13.86 -39.08 5.65
C ASP A 312 -13.69 -37.57 5.86
N LEU A 313 -12.85 -37.18 6.82
CA LEU A 313 -12.55 -35.78 7.14
C LEU A 313 -11.22 -35.30 6.56
N SER A 314 -10.58 -36.14 5.75
CA SER A 314 -9.31 -35.84 5.10
C SER A 314 -9.49 -35.21 3.74
N ARG A 315 -8.48 -34.44 3.32
CA ARG A 315 -8.34 -33.93 1.96
C ARG A 315 -7.09 -34.52 1.34
N GLY A 316 -7.19 -34.84 0.05
CA GLY A 316 -6.06 -35.33 -0.73
C GLY A 316 -4.87 -34.37 -0.71
N LEU A 317 -3.68 -34.95 -0.64
CA LEU A 317 -2.42 -34.24 -0.80
C LEU A 317 -2.10 -34.08 -2.29
N ASP A 318 -1.95 -32.83 -2.69
CA ASP A 318 -1.47 -32.45 -4.02
C ASP A 318 -0.10 -31.80 -3.85
N GLU A 319 0.75 -31.77 -4.89
CA GLU A 319 2.06 -31.11 -4.84
C GLU A 319 1.98 -29.66 -4.33
N ALA A 320 0.87 -28.96 -4.61
CA ALA A 320 0.63 -27.60 -4.19
C ALA A 320 0.38 -27.43 -2.67
N ARG A 321 0.06 -28.51 -1.94
CA ARG A 321 -0.21 -28.51 -0.49
C ARG A 321 0.91 -29.15 0.32
N THR A 322 2.00 -29.52 -0.33
CA THR A 322 3.21 -30.07 0.31
C THR A 322 4.33 -29.04 0.21
N LEU A 323 4.89 -28.65 1.34
CA LEU A 323 5.94 -27.64 1.44
C LEU A 323 7.20 -28.24 2.11
N PRO A 324 8.40 -27.77 1.73
CA PRO A 324 9.61 -28.12 2.47
C PRO A 324 9.54 -27.62 3.92
N ALA A 325 9.96 -28.41 4.90
CA ALA A 325 9.96 -28.02 6.31
C ALA A 325 10.81 -26.77 6.57
N ASP A 326 11.90 -26.59 5.83
CA ASP A 326 12.85 -25.48 5.96
C ASP A 326 12.45 -24.21 5.20
N ILE A 327 11.24 -24.15 4.63
CA ILE A 327 10.76 -22.93 3.98
C ILE A 327 10.57 -21.81 5.03
N THR A 328 11.06 -20.61 4.71
CA THR A 328 11.04 -19.45 5.61
C THR A 328 10.70 -18.16 4.86
N GLY A 329 10.36 -17.12 5.61
CA GLY A 329 10.31 -15.76 5.08
C GLY A 329 9.29 -15.54 3.96
N GLU A 330 9.71 -14.78 2.96
CA GLU A 330 8.90 -14.46 1.78
C GLU A 330 8.57 -15.70 0.93
N ALA A 331 9.44 -16.71 0.92
CA ALA A 331 9.21 -17.95 0.18
C ALA A 331 7.98 -18.69 0.73
N LEU A 332 7.84 -18.73 2.07
CA LEU A 332 6.66 -19.31 2.73
C LEU A 332 5.40 -18.53 2.37
N VAL A 333 5.41 -17.21 2.51
CA VAL A 333 4.24 -16.36 2.16
C VAL A 333 3.84 -16.53 0.69
N THR A 334 4.82 -16.61 -0.21
CA THR A 334 4.57 -16.81 -1.65
C THR A 334 3.95 -18.17 -1.93
N ALA A 335 4.43 -19.22 -1.26
CA ALA A 335 3.86 -20.57 -1.39
C ALA A 335 2.41 -20.63 -0.91
N LEU A 336 2.10 -20.01 0.25
CA LEU A 336 0.72 -19.94 0.78
C LEU A 336 -0.23 -19.20 -0.18
N ARG A 337 0.24 -18.11 -0.80
CA ARG A 337 -0.56 -17.34 -1.78
C ARG A 337 -0.80 -18.10 -3.08
N ARG A 338 0.16 -18.93 -3.50
CA ARG A 338 0.07 -19.69 -4.76
C ARG A 338 -1.01 -20.76 -4.71
N ALA A 339 -1.21 -21.39 -3.57
CA ALA A 339 -2.19 -22.46 -3.40
C ALA A 339 -2.91 -22.33 -2.05
N PRO A 340 -3.94 -21.48 -1.94
CA PRO A 340 -4.61 -21.20 -0.67
C PRO A 340 -5.24 -22.47 -0.05
N SER A 341 -4.80 -22.84 1.14
CA SER A 341 -5.31 -23.97 1.93
C SER A 341 -5.34 -23.59 3.40
N SER A 342 -6.14 -24.30 4.21
CA SER A 342 -6.15 -24.12 5.67
C SER A 342 -4.94 -24.79 6.34
N GLU A 343 -4.48 -25.91 5.78
CA GLU A 343 -3.36 -26.71 6.28
C GLU A 343 -2.45 -27.15 5.12
N TYR A 344 -1.15 -27.32 5.41
CA TYR A 344 -0.12 -27.80 4.49
C TYR A 344 0.72 -28.88 5.15
N LEU A 345 1.12 -29.89 4.38
CA LEU A 345 2.05 -30.91 4.85
C LEU A 345 3.47 -30.37 4.74
N LEU A 346 4.25 -30.53 5.80
CA LEU A 346 5.68 -30.22 5.79
C LEU A 346 6.46 -31.52 5.66
N VAL A 347 7.36 -31.55 4.68
CA VAL A 347 8.22 -32.71 4.41
C VAL A 347 9.70 -32.33 4.54
N GLU A 348 10.48 -33.28 5.02
CA GLU A 348 11.94 -33.23 4.98
C GLU A 348 12.46 -33.48 3.54
N PRO A 349 13.71 -33.14 3.23
CA PRO A 349 14.30 -33.40 1.91
C PRO A 349 14.30 -34.87 1.47
N ASP A 350 14.22 -35.80 2.43
CA ASP A 350 14.14 -37.25 2.19
C ASP A 350 12.70 -37.77 2.01
N GLY A 351 11.71 -36.87 2.01
CA GLY A 351 10.30 -37.20 1.82
C GLY A 351 9.56 -37.61 3.09
N ARG A 352 10.22 -37.65 4.25
CA ARG A 352 9.56 -37.94 5.53
C ARG A 352 8.66 -36.80 5.96
N VAL A 353 7.54 -37.15 6.61
CA VAL A 353 6.63 -36.17 7.20
C VAL A 353 7.31 -35.51 8.40
N TYR A 354 7.55 -34.21 8.32
CA TYR A 354 8.01 -33.41 9.45
C TYR A 354 6.85 -32.99 10.35
N GLY A 355 5.73 -32.59 9.74
CA GLY A 355 4.54 -32.14 10.47
C GLY A 355 3.54 -31.43 9.57
N VAL A 356 2.65 -30.66 10.19
CA VAL A 356 1.61 -29.90 9.48
C VAL A 356 1.69 -28.43 9.86
N LEU A 357 1.61 -27.57 8.86
CA LEU A 357 1.52 -26.12 9.04
C LEU A 357 0.07 -25.68 8.88
N ALA A 358 -0.53 -25.16 9.95
CA ALA A 358 -1.82 -24.50 9.87
C ALA A 358 -1.64 -23.01 9.55
N VAL A 359 -2.41 -22.47 8.60
CA VAL A 359 -2.34 -21.04 8.25
C VAL A 359 -2.71 -20.15 9.44
N SER A 360 -3.58 -20.62 10.32
CA SER A 360 -3.94 -19.92 11.55
C SER A 360 -2.74 -19.66 12.47
N ASP A 361 -1.75 -20.55 12.51
CA ASP A 361 -0.53 -20.36 13.31
C ASP A 361 0.44 -19.38 12.63
N VAL A 362 0.47 -19.36 11.29
CA VAL A 362 1.19 -18.36 10.51
C VAL A 362 0.57 -16.98 10.74
N ASP A 363 -0.75 -16.87 10.67
CA ASP A 363 -1.48 -15.63 10.94
C ASP A 363 -1.27 -15.15 12.38
N ARG A 364 -1.26 -16.06 13.35
CA ARG A 364 -0.96 -15.77 14.76
C ARG A 364 0.46 -15.24 14.93
N ALA A 365 1.44 -15.91 14.34
CA ALA A 365 2.83 -15.46 14.36
C ALA A 365 3.02 -14.11 13.64
N PHE A 366 2.23 -13.86 12.59
CA PHE A 366 2.25 -12.63 11.81
C PHE A 366 1.59 -11.45 12.55
N THR A 367 0.47 -11.68 13.23
CA THR A 367 -0.29 -10.67 14.00
C THR A 367 0.26 -10.46 15.41
N GLY A 368 1.02 -11.43 15.94
CA GLY A 368 1.70 -11.35 17.23
C GLY A 368 0.73 -11.29 18.41
N VAL A 369 -0.45 -11.90 18.26
CA VAL A 369 -1.52 -12.02 19.26
C VAL A 369 -1.77 -13.48 19.54
#